data_AF-A0AA35VJL4-F1
#
_entry.id   AF-A0AA35VJL4-F1
#
_cell.length_a   1.000
_cell.length_b   1.000
_cell.length_c   1.000
_cell.angle_alpha   90.00
_cell.angle_beta   90.00
_cell.angle_gamma   90.00
#
_symmetry.space_group_name_H-M   'P 1'
#
loop_
_entity.id
_entity.type
_entity.pdbx_description
1 polymer ?
#
loop_
_entity_poly.entity_id
_entity_poly.type
_entity_poly.pdbx_seq_one_letter_code
_entity_poly.pdbx_strand_id
1 'polypeptide(L)'
;MTGMLKAFNQSLNEICILGELKGLEVLKVRSTGIKVIPKEIGELTNLRLLDAGDCYYLFDVTLGVISKLTWLEELYIGTDEKNAMSCLGLTEISNLKSIRALHLSMNSDGCHIFPEGTYFEKLKEFFFSIFGRQKFFF
;
A
#
# COMPACT_ATOMS: atom_id res chain seq x y z
N MET A 1 11.37 5.19 20.81
CA MET A 1 11.24 6.39 19.95
C MET A 1 10.76 5.86 18.61
N THR A 2 9.47 5.98 18.31
CA THR A 2 8.89 5.43 17.07
C THR A 2 9.25 6.35 15.90
N GLY A 3 9.87 5.81 14.85
CA GLY A 3 10.25 6.58 13.68
C GLY A 3 9.04 6.87 12.79
N MET A 4 8.82 8.14 12.43
CA MET A 4 7.79 8.56 11.47
C MET A 4 8.42 9.42 10.38
N LEU A 5 8.14 9.08 9.11
CA LEU A 5 8.53 9.88 7.96
C LEU A 5 7.29 10.29 7.17
N LYS A 6 7.17 11.59 6.90
CA LYS A 6 6.18 12.15 5.99
C LYS A 6 6.90 12.81 4.83
N ALA A 7 6.72 12.29 3.62
CA ALA A 7 7.29 12.90 2.41
C ALA A 7 6.22 13.75 1.71
N PHE A 8 6.66 14.86 1.11
CA PHE A 8 5.80 15.78 0.33
C PHE A 8 6.26 15.91 -1.13
N ASN A 9 7.23 15.08 -1.57
CA ASN A 9 7.87 15.19 -2.88
C ASN A 9 7.20 14.31 -3.95
N GLN A 10 7.33 14.72 -5.21
CA GLN A 10 6.76 14.04 -6.39
C GLN A 10 7.48 12.74 -6.78
N SER A 11 8.52 12.33 -6.05
CA SER A 11 9.30 11.12 -6.35
C SER A 11 9.86 10.50 -5.08
N LEU A 12 9.43 9.27 -4.76
CA LEU A 12 10.12 8.39 -3.79
C LEU A 12 11.28 7.63 -4.45
N ASN A 13 11.31 7.57 -5.79
CA ASN A 13 12.28 6.81 -6.58
C ASN A 13 13.71 7.30 -6.41
N GLU A 14 13.90 8.51 -5.89
CA GLU A 14 15.22 9.12 -5.67
C GLU A 14 15.76 8.87 -4.25
N ILE A 15 15.00 8.22 -3.37
CA ILE A 15 15.35 8.09 -1.95
C ILE A 15 15.83 6.67 -1.64
N CYS A 16 17.02 6.29 -2.15
CA CYS A 16 17.67 5.02 -1.81
C CYS A 16 17.84 4.83 -0.29
N ILE A 17 17.95 5.93 0.47
CA ILE A 17 18.14 5.91 1.93
C ILE A 17 16.91 5.40 2.70
N LEU A 18 15.71 5.30 2.09
CA LEU A 18 14.53 4.78 2.78
C LEU A 18 14.75 3.38 3.33
N GLY A 19 15.36 2.49 2.55
CA GLY A 19 15.61 1.11 2.98
C GLY A 19 16.57 0.97 4.16
N GLU A 20 17.33 2.02 4.48
CA GLU A 20 18.25 2.08 5.61
C GLU A 20 17.57 2.50 6.92
N LEU A 21 16.34 3.04 6.85
CA LEU A 21 15.57 3.48 8.02
C LEU A 21 14.95 2.28 8.75
N LYS A 22 15.79 1.35 9.25
CA LYS A 22 15.35 0.09 9.86
C LYS A 22 14.43 0.25 11.08
N GLY A 23 14.44 1.41 11.74
CA GLY A 23 13.54 1.73 12.85
C GLY A 23 12.24 2.42 12.45
N LEU A 24 11.96 2.60 11.17
CA LEU A 24 10.77 3.30 10.70
C LEU A 24 9.53 2.42 10.88
N GLU A 25 8.56 2.92 11.64
CA GLU A 25 7.28 2.22 11.87
C GLU A 25 6.15 2.83 11.03
N VAL A 26 6.28 4.10 10.64
CA VAL A 26 5.23 4.84 9.94
C VAL A 26 5.82 5.58 8.74
N LEU A 27 5.35 5.23 7.54
CA LEU A 27 5.66 5.93 6.29
C LEU A 27 4.37 6.51 5.69
N LYS A 28 4.30 7.83 5.59
CA LYS A 28 3.17 8.56 5.00
C LYS A 28 3.60 9.34 3.78
N VAL A 29 3.04 8.95 2.64
CA VAL A 29 3.26 9.53 1.31
C VAL A 29 1.92 9.86 0.64
N ARG A 30 0.83 9.91 1.42
CA ARG A 30 -0.51 10.29 0.97
C ARG A 30 -0.52 11.60 0.20
N SER A 31 -1.32 11.66 -0.86
CA SER A 31 -1.52 12.86 -1.69
C SER A 31 -0.20 13.41 -2.27
N THR A 32 0.76 12.53 -2.53
CA THR A 32 2.00 12.89 -3.23
C THR A 32 1.96 12.47 -4.69
N GLY A 33 2.85 13.04 -5.50
CA GLY A 33 2.97 12.72 -6.93
C GLY A 33 3.70 11.41 -7.22
N ILE A 34 3.81 10.50 -6.25
CA ILE A 34 4.57 9.26 -6.41
C ILE A 34 3.97 8.41 -7.50
N LYS A 35 4.85 7.81 -8.30
CA LYS A 35 4.47 6.96 -9.43
C LYS A 35 4.70 5.48 -9.17
N VAL A 36 5.65 5.18 -8.29
CA VAL A 36 6.11 3.83 -7.95
C VAL A 36 6.38 3.77 -6.45
N ILE A 37 6.09 2.63 -5.83
CA ILE A 37 6.59 2.29 -4.49
C ILE A 37 7.97 1.63 -4.67
N PRO A 38 9.09 2.30 -4.33
CA PRO A 38 10.43 1.76 -4.58
C PRO A 38 10.68 0.46 -3.80
N LYS A 39 11.50 -0.44 -4.36
CA LYS A 39 11.79 -1.76 -3.77
C LYS A 39 12.42 -1.68 -2.38
N GLU A 40 13.11 -0.57 -2.10
CA GLU A 40 13.75 -0.25 -0.83
C GLU A 40 12.74 -0.14 0.32
N ILE A 41 11.46 0.14 0.04
CA ILE A 41 10.41 0.08 1.07
C ILE A 41 10.29 -1.35 1.63
N GLY A 42 10.54 -2.39 0.83
CA GLY A 42 10.52 -3.78 1.29
C GLY A 42 11.62 -4.10 2.32
N GLU A 43 12.59 -3.21 2.49
CA GLU A 43 13.66 -3.32 3.48
C GLU A 43 13.28 -2.72 4.86
N LEU A 44 12.12 -2.06 4.95
CA LEU A 44 11.55 -1.48 6.16
C LEU A 44 10.81 -2.54 6.98
N THR A 45 11.54 -3.51 7.53
CA THR A 45 10.95 -4.68 8.21
C THR A 45 10.17 -4.35 9.48
N ASN A 46 10.34 -3.16 10.06
CA ASN A 46 9.59 -2.68 11.22
C ASN A 46 8.39 -1.80 10.86
N LEU A 47 8.09 -1.62 9.56
CA LEU A 47 6.99 -0.78 9.11
C LEU A 47 5.65 -1.38 9.55
N ARG A 48 4.85 -0.58 10.27
CA ARG A 48 3.51 -0.93 10.76
C ARG A 48 2.41 -0.19 10.00
N LEU A 49 2.71 1.00 9.46
CA LEU A 49 1.77 1.79 8.68
C LEU A 49 2.42 2.30 7.40
N LEU A 50 1.81 1.97 6.26
CA LEU A 50 2.11 2.55 4.95
C LEU A 50 0.88 3.28 4.41
N ASP A 51 1.00 4.60 4.29
CA ASP A 51 -0.07 5.45 3.75
C ASP A 51 0.34 6.06 2.42
N ALA A 52 -0.06 5.42 1.33
CA ALA A 52 0.00 5.88 -0.05
C ALA A 52 -1.40 6.13 -0.62
N GLY A 53 -2.32 6.62 0.22
CA GLY A 53 -3.65 7.07 -0.23
C GLY A 53 -3.56 8.27 -1.17
N ASP A 54 -4.55 8.43 -2.04
CA ASP A 54 -4.70 9.61 -2.91
C ASP A 54 -3.46 9.91 -3.78
N CYS A 55 -2.68 8.89 -4.15
CA CYS A 55 -1.51 9.01 -5.02
C CYS A 55 -1.93 8.76 -6.47
N TYR A 56 -2.54 9.77 -7.10
CA TYR A 56 -3.23 9.64 -8.39
C TYR A 56 -2.38 9.07 -9.54
N TYR A 57 -1.05 9.26 -9.49
CA TYR A 57 -0.12 8.76 -10.51
C TYR A 57 0.54 7.42 -10.17
N LEU A 58 0.21 6.80 -9.03
CA LEU A 58 0.81 5.56 -8.58
C LEU A 58 0.37 4.41 -9.50
N PHE A 59 1.25 3.96 -10.39
CA PHE A 59 0.91 2.92 -11.36
C PHE A 59 1.62 1.59 -11.12
N ASP A 60 2.67 1.58 -10.31
CA ASP A 60 3.44 0.38 -10.00
C ASP A 60 3.63 0.24 -8.49
N VAL A 61 2.93 -0.73 -7.93
CA VAL A 61 3.26 -1.30 -6.61
C VAL A 61 4.16 -2.49 -6.92
N THR A 62 5.47 -2.27 -6.88
CA THR A 62 6.46 -3.24 -7.36
C THR A 62 6.22 -4.62 -6.73
N LEU A 63 6.18 -5.65 -7.58
CA LEU A 63 6.10 -7.06 -7.19
C LEU A 63 7.22 -7.37 -6.16
N GLY A 64 6.82 -7.88 -5.02
CA GLY A 64 7.65 -8.38 -3.94
C GLY A 64 7.91 -7.37 -2.83
N VAL A 65 7.36 -6.16 -2.89
CA VAL A 65 7.60 -5.12 -1.88
C VAL A 65 6.67 -5.27 -0.70
N ILE A 66 5.36 -5.33 -0.95
CA ILE A 66 4.36 -5.35 0.12
C ILE A 66 4.46 -6.64 0.93
N SER A 67 4.67 -7.79 0.27
CA SER A 67 4.83 -9.09 0.95
C SER A 67 6.01 -9.15 1.94
N LYS A 68 7.04 -8.31 1.79
CA LYS A 68 8.18 -8.24 2.73
C LYS A 68 7.84 -7.49 4.03
N LEU A 69 6.79 -6.67 4.03
CA LEU A 69 6.36 -5.86 5.17
C LEU A 69 5.56 -6.72 6.17
N THR A 70 6.20 -7.72 6.76
CA THR A 70 5.56 -8.76 7.59
C THR A 70 4.88 -8.23 8.87
N TRP A 71 5.26 -7.04 9.33
CA TRP A 71 4.70 -6.36 10.50
C TRP A 71 3.68 -5.27 10.14
N LEU A 72 3.31 -5.15 8.86
CA LEU A 72 2.36 -4.13 8.42
C LEU A 72 0.98 -4.40 9.02
N GLU A 73 0.44 -3.40 9.72
CA GLU A 73 -0.86 -3.42 10.38
C GLU A 73 -1.88 -2.55 9.64
N GLU A 74 -1.43 -1.49 8.99
CA GLU A 74 -2.28 -0.54 8.30
C GLU A 74 -1.72 -0.24 6.89
N LEU A 75 -2.57 -0.44 5.88
CA LEU A 75 -2.21 -0.18 4.49
C LEU A 75 -3.29 0.67 3.80
N TYR A 76 -2.89 1.85 3.33
CA TYR A 76 -3.70 2.73 2.52
C TYR A 76 -3.06 2.89 1.15
N ILE A 77 -3.76 2.50 0.08
CA ILE A 77 -3.31 2.68 -1.31
C ILE A 77 -4.44 3.35 -2.11
N GLY A 78 -4.11 4.46 -2.77
CA GLY A 78 -5.02 5.17 -3.67
C GLY A 78 -4.35 5.49 -5.00
N THR A 79 -4.97 5.12 -6.12
CA THR A 79 -4.48 5.44 -7.48
C THR A 79 -5.62 5.78 -8.44
N ASP A 80 -5.37 6.68 -9.38
CA ASP A 80 -6.31 7.00 -10.45
C ASP A 80 -5.98 6.31 -11.78
N GLU A 81 -4.85 5.61 -11.86
CA GLU A 81 -4.39 5.01 -13.11
C GLU A 81 -5.17 3.70 -13.37
N LYS A 82 -5.78 3.62 -14.56
CA LYS A 82 -6.78 2.59 -14.92
C LYS A 82 -6.18 1.18 -15.08
N ASN A 83 -4.87 1.08 -15.29
CA ASN A 83 -4.12 -0.16 -15.51
C ASN A 83 -3.18 -0.52 -14.33
N ALA A 84 -3.03 0.36 -13.34
CA ALA A 84 -2.13 0.23 -12.21
C ALA A 84 -2.40 -1.01 -11.40
N MET A 85 -3.67 -1.43 -11.43
CA MET A 85 -4.22 -2.46 -10.57
C MET A 85 -4.64 -3.70 -11.35
N SER A 86 -4.52 -3.71 -12.69
CA SER A 86 -4.87 -4.88 -13.52
C SER A 86 -3.76 -5.92 -13.62
N CYS A 87 -2.56 -5.66 -13.08
CA CYS A 87 -1.43 -6.58 -13.19
C CYS A 87 -0.70 -6.77 -11.85
N LEU A 88 -1.05 -7.86 -11.16
CA LEU A 88 -0.13 -8.71 -10.37
C LEU A 88 0.41 -8.19 -9.01
N GLY A 89 0.32 -6.89 -8.66
CA GLY A 89 1.01 -6.33 -7.49
C GLY A 89 0.37 -6.54 -6.10
N LEU A 90 -0.96 -6.67 -6.01
CA LEU A 90 -1.66 -6.72 -4.72
C LEU A 90 -2.11 -8.11 -4.26
N THR A 91 -1.90 -9.15 -5.06
CA THR A 91 -2.07 -10.53 -4.56
C THR A 91 -1.16 -10.78 -3.35
N GLU A 92 -0.04 -10.07 -3.27
CA GLU A 92 0.85 -10.06 -2.10
C GLU A 92 0.23 -9.54 -0.82
N ILE A 93 -0.81 -8.69 -0.90
CA ILE A 93 -1.54 -8.26 0.28
C ILE A 93 -2.09 -9.50 0.99
N SER A 94 -2.55 -10.53 0.27
CA SER A 94 -3.05 -11.77 0.86
C SER A 94 -2.02 -12.50 1.74
N ASN A 95 -0.72 -12.23 1.59
CA ASN A 95 0.34 -12.81 2.42
C ASN A 95 0.56 -12.04 3.73
N LEU A 96 -0.07 -10.87 3.92
CA LEU A 96 0.09 -10.05 5.11
C LEU A 96 -0.73 -10.60 6.28
N LYS A 97 -0.02 -11.11 7.31
CA LYS A 97 -0.63 -11.77 8.47
C LYS A 97 -1.02 -10.81 9.62
N SER A 98 -0.60 -9.56 9.54
CA SER A 98 -0.73 -8.59 10.63
C SER A 98 -1.70 -7.46 10.34
N ILE A 99 -2.25 -7.39 9.12
CA ILE A 99 -3.13 -6.31 8.67
C ILE A 99 -4.41 -6.26 9.50
N ARG A 100 -4.73 -5.05 9.96
CA ARG A 100 -5.90 -4.66 10.75
C ARG A 100 -6.76 -3.65 10.00
N ALA A 101 -6.15 -2.76 9.23
CA ALA A 101 -6.84 -1.80 8.38
C ALA A 101 -6.32 -1.86 6.94
N LEU A 102 -7.22 -2.01 5.99
CA LEU A 102 -6.90 -2.05 4.56
C LEU A 102 -7.83 -1.13 3.78
N HIS A 103 -7.27 -0.07 3.21
CA HIS A 103 -8.00 0.93 2.44
C HIS A 103 -7.46 0.99 1.03
N LEU A 104 -8.32 0.68 0.08
CA LEU A 104 -7.99 0.63 -1.34
C LEU A 104 -8.93 1.55 -2.10
N SER A 105 -8.35 2.51 -2.84
CA SER A 105 -9.10 3.42 -3.70
C SER A 105 -8.52 3.36 -5.13
N MET A 106 -9.34 3.01 -6.11
CA MET A 106 -8.85 2.83 -7.49
C MET A 106 -9.91 3.01 -8.56
N ASN A 107 -9.48 3.31 -9.79
CA ASN A 107 -10.33 3.42 -10.97
C ASN A 107 -10.48 2.10 -11.74
N SER A 108 -10.56 0.97 -11.04
CA SER A 108 -10.77 -0.35 -11.64
C SER A 108 -11.77 -1.19 -10.83
N ASP A 109 -12.36 -2.20 -11.47
CA ASP A 109 -13.48 -2.96 -10.94
C ASP A 109 -13.15 -3.80 -9.69
N GLY A 110 -11.87 -3.88 -9.28
CA GLY A 110 -11.41 -4.53 -8.05
C GLY A 110 -11.62 -6.06 -7.96
N CYS A 111 -12.37 -6.64 -8.90
CA CYS A 111 -12.80 -8.04 -8.93
C CYS A 111 -11.64 -9.06 -8.99
N HIS A 112 -10.40 -8.61 -9.22
CA HIS A 112 -9.22 -9.47 -9.38
C HIS A 112 -8.08 -9.14 -8.40
N ILE A 113 -8.34 -8.34 -7.36
CA ILE A 113 -7.29 -7.92 -6.40
C ILE A 113 -6.86 -9.07 -5.50
N PHE A 114 -7.83 -9.88 -5.05
CA PHE A 114 -7.60 -10.96 -4.10
C PHE A 114 -7.87 -12.31 -4.76
N PRO A 115 -6.96 -13.29 -4.63
CA PRO A 115 -7.25 -14.67 -4.97
C PRO A 115 -8.48 -15.19 -4.22
N GLU A 116 -9.23 -16.11 -4.85
CA GLU A 116 -10.33 -16.80 -4.18
C GLU A 116 -9.82 -17.49 -2.89
N GLY A 117 -10.57 -17.37 -1.80
CA GLY A 117 -10.17 -17.89 -0.50
C GLY A 117 -9.20 -17.00 0.30
N THR A 118 -8.90 -15.79 -0.17
CA THR A 118 -8.13 -14.81 0.63
C THR A 118 -8.84 -14.52 1.95
N TYR A 119 -8.10 -14.62 3.05
CA TYR A 119 -8.60 -14.40 4.40
C TYR A 119 -7.59 -13.64 5.25
N PHE A 120 -8.06 -12.59 5.93
CA PHE A 120 -7.25 -11.77 6.83
C PHE A 120 -7.69 -11.96 8.28
N GLU A 121 -6.97 -12.79 9.04
CA GLU A 121 -7.35 -13.18 10.40
C GLU A 121 -7.55 -11.99 11.37
N LYS A 122 -6.78 -10.91 11.19
CA LYS A 122 -6.75 -9.76 12.10
C LYS A 122 -7.44 -8.51 11.57
N LEU A 123 -8.04 -8.58 10.38
CA LEU A 123 -8.65 -7.43 9.72
C LEU A 123 -9.86 -6.94 10.52
N LYS A 124 -9.88 -5.65 10.81
CA LYS A 124 -10.95 -4.96 11.54
C LYS A 124 -11.62 -3.90 10.69
N GLU A 125 -10.88 -3.34 9.74
CA GLU A 125 -11.34 -2.27 8.87
C GLU A 125 -10.96 -2.59 7.43
N PHE A 126 -11.96 -2.64 6.56
CA PHE A 126 -11.76 -2.83 5.13
C PHE A 126 -12.57 -1.79 4.37
N PHE A 127 -11.88 -1.00 3.56
CA PHE A 127 -12.49 0.02 2.73
C PHE A 127 -12.06 -0.17 1.27
N PHE A 128 -13.04 -0.22 0.39
CA PHE A 128 -12.82 -0.30 -1.04
C PHE A 128 -13.66 0.74 -1.78
N SER A 129 -13.01 1.63 -2.53
CA SER A 129 -13.69 2.66 -3.32
C SER A 129 -13.27 2.60 -4.78
N ILE A 130 -14.25 2.54 -5.66
CA ILE A 130 -14.10 2.84 -7.08
C ILE A 130 -14.62 4.25 -7.28
N PHE A 131 -13.84 5.19 -7.86
CA PHE A 131 -14.33 6.58 -7.97
C PHE A 131 -15.71 6.61 -8.65
N GLY A 132 -16.71 7.07 -7.90
CA GLY A 132 -18.12 7.15 -8.30
C GLY A 132 -19.07 6.13 -7.64
N ARG A 133 -18.59 5.02 -7.05
CA ARG A 133 -19.40 4.07 -6.26
C ARG A 133 -18.61 3.50 -5.08
N GLN A 134 -19.01 3.85 -3.87
CA GLN A 134 -18.47 3.25 -2.65
C GLN A 134 -19.00 1.82 -2.50
N LYS A 135 -18.14 0.86 -2.16
CA LYS A 135 -18.55 -0.48 -1.74
C LYS A 135 -17.91 -0.79 -0.39
N PHE A 136 -18.74 -0.84 0.65
CA PHE A 136 -18.33 -1.33 1.96
C PHE A 136 -18.49 -2.85 1.98
N PHE A 137 -17.47 -3.55 2.45
CA PHE A 137 -17.57 -4.98 2.77
C PHE A 137 -17.32 -5.09 4.27
N PHE A 138 -18.28 -5.69 4.98
CA PHE A 138 -18.25 -5.92 6.42
C PHE A 138 -17.83 -7.37 6.69
#